data_AF-A0A428NRS9-F1
#
_entry.id   AF-A0A428NRS9-F1
#
_cell.length_a   1.000
_cell.length_b   1.000
_cell.length_c   1.000
_cell.angle_alpha   90.00
_cell.angle_beta   90.00
_cell.angle_gamma   90.00
#
_symmetry.space_group_name_H-M   'P 1'
#
loop_
_entity.id
_entity.type
_entity.pdbx_description
1 polymer ?
#
loop_
_entity_poly.entity_id
_entity_poly.type
_entity_poly.pdbx_seq_one_letter_code
_entity_poly.pdbx_strand_id
1 'polypeptide(L)'
;MEIRRRVWWSLCVFDVGATITFSRPDVWPYKGVDVSFPLNVDDKDLTAASQSYPPENNAITPYTAISTQARFHVAAHLCYEEVISRPFPTAEELLRLNSEHIEPWRVSIPAYFSEQAEVPPRYALSQAVMSWRLRNLRIVMYRPFVIRRALKGRAGSDEASNKAYCRCLSDAKSSIETISEYWHGQEHNRLAAWYSIYFLFQAALVPCIYLCGKYLDYRHVEHHQNASDAVRAQHEPPGTISNTLDIQAEPLLEIQPVGESPQTQINSIINMMWRPNVHPIEAADVVMGDQAEWMEFLNSEAAGIQVNVLKEL
;
A
#
# COMPACT_ATOMS: atom_id res chain seq x y z
N MET A 1 -11.41 31.07 -20.30
CA MET A 1 -10.83 30.96 -18.94
C MET A 1 -10.91 29.53 -18.40
N GLU A 2 -12.03 28.83 -18.56
CA GLU A 2 -12.21 27.47 -18.03
C GLU A 2 -11.20 26.43 -18.55
N ILE A 3 -10.84 26.48 -19.84
CA ILE A 3 -9.81 25.61 -20.40
C ILE A 3 -8.46 25.73 -19.67
N ARG A 4 -8.09 26.95 -19.24
CA ARG A 4 -6.85 27.18 -18.48
C ARG A 4 -6.91 26.54 -17.10
N ARG A 5 -8.07 26.60 -16.42
CA ARG A 5 -8.29 25.93 -15.14
C ARG A 5 -8.18 24.41 -15.28
N ARG A 6 -8.79 23.85 -16.32
CA ARG A 6 -8.74 22.40 -16.60
C ARG A 6 -7.33 21.92 -16.92
N VAL A 7 -6.59 22.66 -17.75
CA VAL A 7 -5.18 22.36 -18.08
C VAL A 7 -4.32 22.43 -16.82
N TRP A 8 -4.45 23.50 -16.03
CA TRP A 8 -3.75 23.67 -14.76
C TRP A 8 -3.98 22.47 -13.84
N TRP A 9 -5.24 22.15 -13.55
CA TRP A 9 -5.57 21.05 -12.65
C TRP A 9 -5.19 19.67 -13.21
N SER A 10 -5.22 19.47 -14.53
CA SER A 10 -4.71 18.23 -15.13
C SER A 10 -3.22 18.06 -14.87
N LEU A 11 -2.42 19.12 -15.06
CA LEU A 11 -0.99 19.11 -14.76
C LEU A 11 -0.73 18.85 -13.28
N CYS A 12 -1.43 19.55 -12.38
CA CYS A 12 -1.32 19.31 -10.94
C CYS A 12 -1.66 17.85 -10.57
N VAL A 13 -2.72 17.29 -11.15
CA VAL A 13 -3.15 15.92 -10.87
C VAL A 13 -2.11 14.90 -11.30
N PHE A 14 -1.47 15.11 -12.45
CA PHE A 14 -0.38 14.26 -12.93
C PHE A 14 0.88 14.39 -12.08
N ASP A 15 1.29 15.62 -11.77
CA ASP A 15 2.49 15.90 -10.98
C ASP A 15 2.38 15.35 -9.55
N VAL A 16 1.32 15.70 -8.83
CA VAL A 16 1.05 15.19 -7.47
C VAL A 16 0.88 13.67 -7.48
N GLY A 17 0.22 13.13 -8.52
CA GLY A 17 0.11 11.69 -8.71
C GLY A 17 1.48 11.01 -8.81
N ALA A 18 2.38 11.56 -9.63
CA ALA A 18 3.75 11.05 -9.77
C ALA A 18 4.56 11.22 -8.49
N THR A 19 4.42 12.35 -7.78
CA THR A 19 5.07 12.61 -6.50
C THR A 19 4.71 11.54 -5.46
N ILE A 20 3.42 11.24 -5.30
CA ILE A 20 2.95 10.18 -4.39
C ILE A 20 3.50 8.82 -4.83
N THR A 21 3.40 8.50 -6.13
CA THR A 21 3.87 7.23 -6.69
C THR A 21 5.36 6.99 -6.51
N PHE A 22 6.18 8.02 -6.65
CA PHE A 22 7.63 7.93 -6.52
C PHE A 22 8.14 8.33 -5.14
N SER A 23 7.24 8.52 -4.16
CA SER A 23 7.60 8.87 -2.78
C SER A 23 8.50 10.12 -2.69
N ARG A 24 8.24 11.13 -3.53
CA ARG A 24 9.03 12.36 -3.58
C ARG A 24 8.45 13.42 -2.63
N PRO A 25 9.28 14.32 -2.08
CA PRO A 25 8.76 15.48 -1.37
C PRO A 25 7.78 16.26 -2.24
N ASP A 26 6.65 16.66 -1.67
CA ASP A 26 5.68 17.46 -2.41
C ASP A 26 6.22 18.86 -2.66
N VAL A 27 6.40 19.17 -3.94
CA VAL A 27 6.88 20.48 -4.44
C VAL A 27 5.73 21.31 -4.99
N TRP A 28 4.50 20.82 -4.93
CA TRP A 28 3.34 21.52 -5.45
C TRP A 28 3.01 22.75 -4.59
N PRO A 29 3.01 23.98 -5.17
CA PRO A 29 2.74 25.20 -4.42
C PRO A 29 1.24 25.39 -4.19
N TYR A 30 0.59 24.47 -3.48
CA TYR A 30 -0.83 24.62 -3.15
C TYR A 30 -1.08 25.92 -2.35
N LYS A 31 -0.16 26.27 -1.46
CA LYS A 31 -0.17 27.54 -0.72
C LYS A 31 0.21 28.69 -1.66
N GLY A 32 -0.78 29.48 -2.08
CA GLY A 32 -0.60 30.70 -2.90
C GLY A 32 -1.14 30.60 -4.34
N VAL A 33 -1.70 29.46 -4.74
CA VAL A 33 -2.35 29.30 -6.04
C VAL A 33 -3.85 29.61 -5.92
N ASP A 34 -4.28 30.73 -6.50
CA ASP A 34 -5.69 31.14 -6.57
C ASP A 34 -6.34 30.67 -7.88
N VAL A 35 -6.41 29.35 -8.06
CA VAL A 35 -7.07 28.73 -9.23
C VAL A 35 -8.24 27.89 -8.74
N SER A 36 -9.47 28.34 -9.02
CA SER A 36 -10.69 27.59 -8.67
C SER A 36 -10.70 26.19 -9.30
N PHE A 37 -11.39 25.24 -8.65
CA PHE A 37 -11.57 23.90 -9.21
C PHE A 37 -12.31 23.94 -10.57
N PRO A 38 -12.04 22.97 -11.46
CA PRO A 38 -12.73 22.89 -12.75
C PRO A 38 -14.22 22.66 -12.58
N LEU A 39 -15.03 23.36 -13.37
CA LEU A 39 -16.49 23.23 -13.35
C LEU A 39 -16.94 22.04 -14.22
N ASN A 40 -17.96 21.32 -13.77
CA ASN A 40 -18.58 20.23 -14.51
C ASN A 40 -19.55 20.75 -15.59
N VAL A 41 -19.04 21.50 -16.57
CA VAL A 41 -19.83 22.15 -17.64
C VAL A 41 -19.45 21.62 -19.02
N ASP A 42 -20.41 21.51 -19.94
CA ASP A 42 -20.16 21.11 -21.33
C ASP A 42 -19.44 22.26 -22.07
N ASP A 43 -18.56 21.90 -22.99
CA ASP A 43 -17.80 22.87 -23.79
C ASP A 43 -18.71 23.66 -24.72
N LYS A 44 -19.83 23.05 -25.14
CA LYS A 44 -20.82 23.70 -26.01
C LYS A 44 -21.49 24.90 -25.34
N ASP A 45 -21.58 24.89 -24.00
CA ASP A 45 -22.21 25.95 -23.22
C ASP A 45 -21.23 27.11 -22.94
N LEU A 46 -19.93 26.89 -23.19
CA LEU A 46 -18.86 27.89 -23.03
C LEU A 46 -18.55 28.58 -24.37
N THR A 47 -19.45 29.47 -24.79
CA THR A 47 -19.26 30.26 -26.01
C THR A 47 -18.50 31.56 -25.75
N ALA A 48 -17.91 32.16 -26.80
CA ALA A 48 -17.27 33.47 -26.71
C ALA A 48 -18.25 34.60 -26.31
N ALA A 49 -19.56 34.37 -26.43
CA ALA A 49 -20.61 35.31 -26.05
C ALA A 49 -21.10 35.15 -24.60
N SER A 50 -20.65 34.10 -23.88
CA SER A 50 -21.10 33.84 -22.52
C SER A 50 -20.60 34.92 -21.55
N GLN A 51 -21.52 35.66 -20.92
CA GLN A 51 -21.21 36.73 -19.96
C GLN A 51 -20.93 36.19 -18.54
N SER A 52 -21.37 34.97 -18.24
CA SER A 52 -21.17 34.28 -16.96
C SER A 52 -20.95 32.79 -17.18
N TYR A 53 -20.51 32.08 -16.14
CA TYR A 53 -20.36 30.62 -16.20
C TYR A 53 -21.73 29.94 -16.16
N PRO A 54 -21.97 28.92 -17.00
CA PRO A 54 -23.19 28.13 -16.95
C PRO A 54 -23.26 27.31 -15.65
N PRO A 55 -24.46 26.87 -15.23
CA PRO A 55 -24.61 25.98 -14.09
C PRO A 55 -23.92 24.63 -14.33
N GLU A 56 -23.39 24.03 -13.27
CA GLU A 56 -22.76 22.71 -13.35
C GLU A 56 -23.79 21.63 -13.71
N ASN A 57 -23.35 20.67 -14.53
CA ASN A 57 -24.17 19.54 -14.95
C ASN A 57 -24.31 18.54 -13.79
N ASN A 58 -25.51 17.98 -13.64
CA ASN A 58 -25.82 16.93 -12.66
C ASN A 58 -25.52 15.51 -13.19
N ALA A 59 -24.85 15.40 -14.33
CA ALA A 59 -24.43 14.14 -14.94
C ALA A 59 -22.91 14.09 -15.14
N ILE A 60 -22.41 12.87 -15.38
CA ILE A 60 -20.99 12.63 -15.63
C ILE A 60 -20.53 13.28 -16.94
N THR A 61 -19.45 14.04 -16.85
CA THR A 61 -18.74 14.63 -18.01
C THR A 61 -17.27 14.23 -17.97
N PRO A 62 -16.49 14.45 -19.05
CA PRO A 62 -15.05 14.25 -19.01
C PRO A 62 -14.34 15.05 -17.90
N TYR A 63 -14.94 16.16 -17.46
CA TYR A 63 -14.39 17.05 -16.46
C TYR A 63 -14.70 16.62 -15.03
N THR A 64 -15.71 15.77 -14.81
CA THR A 64 -16.02 15.21 -13.49
C THR A 64 -14.79 14.54 -12.89
N ALA A 65 -14.10 13.68 -13.64
CA ALA A 65 -12.94 12.95 -13.14
C ALA A 65 -11.77 13.86 -12.75
N ILE A 66 -11.49 14.89 -13.54
CA ILE A 66 -10.43 15.86 -13.26
C ILE A 66 -10.79 16.71 -12.05
N SER A 67 -12.05 17.16 -11.98
CA SER A 67 -12.55 17.99 -10.88
C SER A 67 -12.56 17.24 -9.54
N THR A 68 -12.93 15.96 -9.55
CA THR A 68 -12.86 15.08 -8.36
C THR A 68 -11.41 14.80 -7.95
N GLN A 69 -10.51 14.51 -8.90
CA GLN A 69 -9.09 14.29 -8.62
C GLN A 69 -8.38 15.54 -8.09
N ALA A 70 -8.72 16.71 -8.61
CA ALA A 70 -8.18 17.98 -8.11
C ALA A 70 -8.52 18.18 -6.63
N ARG A 71 -9.79 18.01 -6.25
CA ARG A 71 -10.22 18.08 -4.85
C ARG A 71 -9.59 17.00 -3.99
N PHE A 72 -9.41 15.79 -4.53
CA PHE A 72 -8.74 14.70 -3.83
C PHE A 72 -7.31 15.08 -3.47
N HIS A 73 -6.53 15.56 -4.43
CA HIS A 73 -5.12 15.87 -4.20
C HIS A 73 -4.95 17.04 -3.22
N VAL A 74 -5.87 18.01 -3.22
CA VAL A 74 -5.92 19.06 -2.18
C VAL A 74 -6.14 18.45 -0.79
N ALA A 75 -7.11 17.54 -0.66
CA ALA A 75 -7.38 16.88 0.62
C ALA A 75 -6.24 15.94 1.05
N ALA A 76 -5.65 15.21 0.09
CA ALA A 76 -4.59 14.24 0.32
C ALA A 76 -3.24 14.90 0.64
N HIS A 77 -3.00 16.13 0.20
CA HIS A 77 -1.75 16.86 0.41
C HIS A 77 -1.33 16.87 1.88
N LEU A 78 -2.24 17.23 2.79
CA LEU A 78 -1.94 17.28 4.24
C LEU A 78 -1.66 15.90 4.83
N CYS A 79 -2.32 14.86 4.32
CA CYS A 79 -2.02 13.48 4.74
C CYS A 79 -0.64 13.06 4.25
N TYR A 80 -0.30 13.41 3.00
CA TYR A 80 0.96 13.02 2.39
C TYR A 80 2.16 13.75 2.99
N GLU A 81 2.04 15.06 3.26
CA GLU A 81 3.05 15.88 3.95
C GLU A 81 3.47 15.23 5.28
N GLU A 82 2.49 14.75 6.05
CA GLU A 82 2.74 14.06 7.31
C GLU A 82 3.33 12.65 7.11
N VAL A 83 2.88 11.89 6.11
CA VAL A 83 3.45 10.56 5.80
C VAL A 83 4.94 10.63 5.45
N ILE A 84 5.38 11.70 4.79
CA ILE A 84 6.79 11.87 4.41
C ILE A 84 7.63 12.59 5.48
N SER A 85 7.00 13.08 6.56
CA SER A 85 7.67 13.84 7.62
C SER A 85 8.58 12.96 8.50
N ARG A 86 9.38 13.62 9.35
CA ARG A 86 10.19 12.96 10.38
C ARG A 86 9.99 13.70 11.71
N PRO A 87 9.65 13.00 12.81
CA PRO A 87 9.39 11.56 12.93
C PRO A 87 8.10 11.11 12.19
N PHE A 88 7.96 9.80 11.94
CA PHE A 88 6.76 9.27 11.30
C PHE A 88 5.53 9.43 12.21
N PRO A 89 4.36 9.84 11.69
CA PRO A 89 3.17 10.08 12.50
C PRO A 89 2.66 8.83 13.23
N THR A 90 2.01 9.05 14.38
CA THR A 90 1.35 8.00 15.14
C THR A 90 0.10 7.47 14.43
N ALA A 91 -0.41 6.31 14.86
CA ALA A 91 -1.63 5.74 14.31
C ALA A 91 -2.83 6.68 14.52
N GLU A 92 -2.91 7.32 15.69
CA GLU A 92 -3.98 8.23 16.04
C GLU A 92 -3.99 9.46 15.13
N GLU A 93 -2.83 10.05 14.87
CA GLU A 93 -2.69 11.19 13.96
C GLU A 93 -3.11 10.83 12.53
N LEU A 94 -2.69 9.68 12.00
CA LEU A 94 -3.06 9.25 10.65
C LEU A 94 -4.56 8.90 10.53
N LEU A 95 -5.15 8.35 11.58
CA LEU A 95 -6.61 8.12 11.63
C LEU A 95 -7.38 9.43 11.70
N ARG A 96 -6.86 10.42 12.44
CA ARG A 96 -7.42 11.78 12.52
C ARG A 96 -7.34 12.49 11.16
N LEU A 97 -6.16 12.50 10.52
CA LEU A 97 -5.94 13.10 9.20
C LEU A 97 -6.88 12.50 8.13
N ASN A 98 -7.03 11.17 8.09
CA ASN A 98 -8.00 10.54 7.20
C ASN A 98 -9.44 11.01 7.50
N SER A 99 -9.81 11.14 8.77
CA SER A 99 -11.17 11.52 9.16
C SER A 99 -11.47 13.01 8.89
N GLU A 100 -10.48 13.89 9.04
CA GLU A 100 -10.63 15.33 8.84
C GLU A 100 -10.52 15.77 7.37
N HIS A 101 -9.74 15.07 6.56
CA HIS A 101 -9.47 15.50 5.17
C HIS A 101 -10.05 14.53 4.13
N ILE A 102 -9.86 13.23 4.31
CA ILE A 102 -10.21 12.23 3.28
C ILE A 102 -11.70 11.87 3.32
N GLU A 103 -12.29 11.66 4.50
CA GLU A 103 -13.72 11.34 4.59
C GLU A 103 -14.64 12.48 4.10
N PRO A 104 -14.40 13.77 4.43
CA PRO A 104 -15.21 14.86 3.89
C PRO A 104 -15.11 14.96 2.37
N TRP A 105 -13.91 14.78 1.82
CA TRP A 105 -13.74 14.70 0.37
C TRP A 105 -14.53 13.51 -0.22
N ARG A 106 -14.46 12.33 0.40
CA ARG A 106 -15.18 11.14 -0.07
C ARG A 106 -16.69 11.34 -0.11
N VAL A 107 -17.25 12.02 0.90
CA VAL A 107 -18.69 12.38 0.94
C VAL A 107 -19.04 13.46 -0.09
N SER A 108 -18.08 14.31 -0.46
CA SER A 108 -18.29 15.34 -1.50
C SER A 108 -18.34 14.79 -2.94
N ILE A 109 -17.99 13.52 -3.14
CA ILE A 109 -18.03 12.90 -4.48
C ILE A 109 -19.49 12.86 -4.97
N PRO A 110 -19.78 13.35 -6.19
CA PRO A 110 -21.12 13.30 -6.73
C PRO A 110 -21.65 11.85 -6.84
N ALA A 111 -22.93 11.64 -6.54
CA ALA A 111 -23.54 10.31 -6.54
C ALA A 111 -23.34 9.56 -7.88
N TYR A 112 -23.41 10.27 -9.00
CA TYR A 112 -23.20 9.74 -10.36
C TYR A 112 -21.75 9.34 -10.68
N PHE A 113 -20.78 9.64 -9.80
CA PHE A 113 -19.38 9.28 -9.91
C PHE A 113 -18.87 8.51 -8.68
N SER A 114 -19.78 8.08 -7.79
CA SER A 114 -19.44 7.23 -6.65
C SER A 114 -18.93 5.86 -7.13
N GLU A 115 -18.14 5.16 -6.31
CA GLU A 115 -17.54 3.85 -6.67
C GLU A 115 -18.59 2.79 -7.07
N GLN A 116 -19.82 2.90 -6.54
CA GLN A 116 -20.93 1.98 -6.79
C GLN A 116 -21.85 2.43 -7.94
N ALA A 117 -21.64 3.63 -8.50
CA ALA A 117 -22.48 4.13 -9.58
C ALA A 117 -22.14 3.45 -10.90
N GLU A 118 -23.18 3.11 -11.68
CA GLU A 118 -22.99 2.69 -13.05
C GLU A 118 -22.60 3.90 -13.92
N VAL A 119 -21.42 3.82 -14.54
CA VAL A 119 -20.93 4.86 -15.44
C VAL A 119 -20.78 4.32 -16.87
N PRO A 120 -20.97 5.17 -17.89
CA PRO A 120 -20.68 4.79 -19.27
C PRO A 120 -19.25 4.23 -19.43
N PRO A 121 -19.01 3.24 -20.31
CA PRO A 121 -17.71 2.55 -20.42
C PRO A 121 -16.50 3.48 -20.58
N ARG A 122 -16.66 4.59 -21.32
CA ARG A 122 -15.61 5.63 -21.49
C ARG A 122 -15.13 6.27 -20.19
N TYR A 123 -15.92 6.22 -19.11
CA TYR A 123 -15.57 6.80 -17.81
C TYR A 123 -15.25 5.73 -16.74
N ALA A 124 -15.44 4.45 -17.05
CA ALA A 124 -15.21 3.34 -16.12
C ALA A 124 -13.77 3.36 -15.57
N LEU A 125 -12.77 3.56 -16.45
CA LEU A 125 -11.38 3.65 -16.02
C LEU A 125 -11.16 4.81 -15.03
N SER A 126 -11.70 5.99 -15.33
CA SER A 126 -11.50 7.18 -14.50
C SER A 126 -12.13 7.04 -13.11
N GLN A 127 -13.30 6.40 -13.04
CA GLN A 127 -13.97 6.09 -11.78
C GLN A 127 -13.16 5.07 -10.96
N ALA A 128 -12.73 3.98 -11.60
CA ALA A 128 -11.94 2.92 -10.96
C ALA A 128 -10.58 3.45 -10.46
N VAL A 129 -9.86 4.23 -11.27
CA VAL A 129 -8.58 4.85 -10.86
C VAL A 129 -8.76 5.77 -9.65
N MET A 130 -9.89 6.47 -9.54
CA MET A 130 -10.16 7.32 -8.37
C MET A 130 -10.31 6.49 -7.09
N SER A 131 -11.07 5.39 -7.11
CA SER A 131 -11.22 4.53 -5.93
C SER A 131 -9.91 3.84 -5.56
N TRP A 132 -9.15 3.36 -6.54
CA TRP A 132 -7.83 2.74 -6.30
C TRP A 132 -6.83 3.75 -5.75
N ARG A 133 -6.83 5.00 -6.23
CA ARG A 133 -5.94 6.05 -5.73
C ARG A 133 -6.23 6.40 -4.27
N LEU A 134 -7.50 6.52 -3.90
CA LEU A 134 -7.89 6.71 -2.50
C LEU A 134 -7.34 5.58 -1.61
N ARG A 135 -7.58 4.32 -2.02
CA ARG A 135 -7.13 3.15 -1.25
C ARG A 135 -5.60 3.08 -1.20
N ASN A 136 -4.91 3.42 -2.28
CA ASN A 136 -3.45 3.47 -2.32
C ASN A 136 -2.87 4.47 -1.31
N LEU A 137 -3.45 5.67 -1.21
CA LEU A 137 -3.05 6.64 -0.18
C LEU A 137 -3.20 6.06 1.23
N ARG A 138 -4.31 5.40 1.52
CA ARG A 138 -4.55 4.75 2.84
C ARG A 138 -3.59 3.59 3.10
N ILE A 139 -3.31 2.77 2.09
CA ILE A 139 -2.30 1.71 2.18
C ILE A 139 -0.96 2.34 2.54
N VAL A 140 -0.54 3.39 1.84
CA VAL A 140 0.71 4.11 2.13
C VAL A 140 0.73 4.65 3.57
N MET A 141 -0.35 5.27 4.05
CA MET A 141 -0.46 5.78 5.42
C MET A 141 -0.32 4.67 6.47
N TYR A 142 -1.00 3.54 6.28
CA TYR A 142 -1.17 2.53 7.33
C TYR A 142 -0.23 1.32 7.23
N ARG A 143 0.46 1.15 6.11
CA ARG A 143 1.38 0.04 5.87
C ARG A 143 2.51 -0.09 6.90
N PRO A 144 3.10 0.99 7.45
CA PRO A 144 4.11 0.87 8.51
C PRO A 144 3.62 0.10 9.74
N PHE A 145 2.32 0.14 10.07
CA PHE A 145 1.75 -0.63 11.18
C PHE A 145 1.66 -2.13 10.88
N VAL A 146 1.45 -2.50 9.61
CA VAL A 146 1.49 -3.90 9.15
C VAL A 146 2.92 -4.44 9.23
N ILE A 147 3.89 -3.66 8.77
CA ILE A 147 5.32 -4.01 8.82
C ILE A 147 5.79 -4.16 10.27
N ARG A 148 5.52 -3.16 11.13
CA ARG A 148 5.89 -3.21 12.55
C ARG A 148 5.34 -4.46 13.25
N ARG A 149 4.07 -4.80 12.99
CA ARG A 149 3.45 -6.00 13.55
C ARG A 149 4.05 -7.30 13.00
N ALA A 150 4.41 -7.34 11.73
CA ALA A 150 5.06 -8.51 11.15
C ALA A 150 6.45 -8.77 11.76
N LEU A 151 7.12 -7.74 12.25
CA LEU A 151 8.49 -7.82 12.78
C LEU A 151 8.55 -7.97 14.30
N LYS A 152 7.71 -7.22 15.04
CA LYS A 152 7.72 -7.17 16.51
C LYS A 152 6.61 -8.03 17.14
N GLY A 153 5.85 -8.75 16.32
CA GLY A 153 4.64 -9.45 16.74
C GLY A 153 3.56 -8.47 17.22
N ARG A 154 2.64 -8.97 18.06
CA ARG A 154 1.50 -8.17 18.59
C ARG A 154 1.81 -7.37 19.86
N ALA A 155 3.00 -7.53 20.44
CA ALA A 155 3.33 -6.97 21.75
C ALA A 155 3.28 -5.43 21.73
N GLY A 156 2.50 -4.83 22.64
CA GLY A 156 2.46 -3.38 22.84
C GLY A 156 1.67 -2.57 21.80
N SER A 157 0.86 -3.20 20.94
CA SER A 157 0.03 -2.43 20.00
C SER A 157 -1.18 -1.82 20.69
N ASP A 158 -1.28 -0.50 20.61
CA ASP A 158 -2.47 0.26 20.98
C ASP A 158 -3.65 0.01 20.01
N GLU A 159 -4.84 0.45 20.43
CA GLU A 159 -6.08 0.31 19.66
C GLU A 159 -6.03 1.07 18.33
N ALA A 160 -5.39 2.24 18.32
CA ALA A 160 -5.20 3.03 17.11
C ALA A 160 -4.36 2.28 16.07
N SER A 161 -3.24 1.65 16.47
CA SER A 161 -2.41 0.84 15.58
C SER A 161 -3.15 -0.42 15.11
N ASN A 162 -3.99 -1.03 15.94
CA ASN A 162 -4.87 -2.14 15.52
C ASN A 162 -5.84 -1.70 14.44
N LYS A 163 -6.48 -0.53 14.60
CA LYS A 163 -7.41 0.02 13.62
C LYS A 163 -6.70 0.37 12.31
N ALA A 164 -5.54 1.02 12.37
CA ALA A 164 -4.72 1.33 11.19
C ALA A 164 -4.29 0.05 10.46
N TYR A 165 -3.82 -0.95 11.20
CA TYR A 165 -3.47 -2.27 10.68
C TYR A 165 -4.63 -2.94 9.94
N CYS A 166 -5.81 -3.03 10.57
CA CYS A 166 -6.99 -3.63 9.96
C CYS A 166 -7.47 -2.87 8.72
N ARG A 167 -7.42 -1.53 8.75
CA ARG A 167 -7.73 -0.69 7.59
C ARG A 167 -6.79 -0.96 6.43
N CYS A 168 -5.48 -1.04 6.68
CA CYS A 168 -4.50 -1.34 5.63
C CYS A 168 -4.79 -2.68 4.93
N LEU A 169 -5.07 -3.73 5.71
CA LEU A 169 -5.41 -5.05 5.16
C LEU A 169 -6.72 -5.00 4.36
N SER A 170 -7.73 -4.31 4.88
CA SER A 170 -9.02 -4.16 4.20
C SER A 170 -8.90 -3.40 2.89
N ASP A 171 -8.16 -2.29 2.87
CA ASP A 171 -7.96 -1.49 1.65
C ASP A 171 -7.13 -2.24 0.61
N ALA A 172 -6.12 -3.01 1.04
CA ALA A 172 -5.36 -3.88 0.15
C ALA A 172 -6.25 -4.96 -0.48
N LYS A 173 -7.04 -5.67 0.33
CA LYS A 173 -7.97 -6.70 -0.14
C LYS A 173 -8.96 -6.11 -1.15
N SER A 174 -9.66 -5.04 -0.80
CA SER A 174 -10.63 -4.41 -1.70
C SER A 174 -9.98 -3.85 -2.97
N SER A 175 -8.73 -3.36 -2.91
CA SER A 175 -8.03 -2.92 -4.11
C SER A 175 -7.76 -4.10 -5.05
N ILE A 176 -7.31 -5.24 -4.53
CA ILE A 176 -7.08 -6.45 -5.34
C ILE A 176 -8.39 -6.94 -5.97
N GLU A 177 -9.46 -7.02 -5.19
CA GLU A 177 -10.79 -7.46 -5.66
C GLU A 177 -11.33 -6.53 -6.75
N THR A 178 -11.38 -5.22 -6.50
CA THR A 178 -11.93 -4.24 -7.46
C THR A 178 -11.08 -4.12 -8.73
N ILE A 179 -9.74 -4.25 -8.64
CA ILE A 179 -8.88 -4.29 -9.83
C ILE A 179 -9.15 -5.56 -10.64
N SER A 180 -9.30 -6.71 -9.98
CA SER A 180 -9.63 -7.97 -10.63
C SER A 180 -11.00 -7.90 -11.32
N GLU A 181 -12.02 -7.38 -10.65
CA GLU A 181 -13.37 -7.19 -11.22
C GLU A 181 -13.34 -6.28 -12.44
N TYR A 182 -12.65 -5.14 -12.36
CA TYR A 182 -12.47 -4.24 -13.50
C TYR A 182 -11.76 -4.93 -14.67
N TRP A 183 -10.72 -5.73 -14.38
CA TRP A 183 -9.96 -6.45 -15.40
C TRP A 183 -10.76 -7.55 -16.09
N HIS A 184 -11.77 -8.13 -15.45
CA HIS A 184 -12.62 -9.13 -16.11
C HIS A 184 -13.85 -8.51 -16.81
N GLY A 185 -14.26 -7.31 -16.41
CA GLY A 185 -15.52 -6.71 -16.85
C GLY A 185 -15.43 -5.59 -17.90
N GLN A 186 -14.25 -5.06 -18.19
CA GLN A 186 -14.09 -3.86 -19.03
C GLN A 186 -13.07 -4.06 -20.15
N GLU A 187 -13.11 -3.23 -21.20
CA GLU A 187 -12.05 -3.21 -22.21
C GLU A 187 -10.77 -2.59 -21.65
N HIS A 188 -9.62 -3.16 -22.03
CA HIS A 188 -8.32 -2.69 -21.55
C HIS A 188 -7.59 -1.90 -22.63
N ASN A 189 -6.99 -0.81 -22.19
CA ASN A 189 -6.00 -0.08 -22.97
C ASN A 189 -4.68 -0.05 -22.17
N ARG A 190 -3.62 0.45 -22.82
CA ARG A 190 -2.28 0.54 -22.19
C ARG A 190 -2.30 1.34 -20.89
N LEU A 191 -3.14 2.36 -20.78
CA LEU A 191 -3.27 3.19 -19.59
C LEU A 191 -3.95 2.43 -18.45
N ALA A 192 -5.01 1.67 -18.75
CA ALA A 192 -5.69 0.79 -17.81
C ALA A 192 -4.72 -0.25 -17.26
N ALA A 193 -3.95 -0.92 -18.13
CA ALA A 193 -2.92 -1.87 -17.71
C ALA A 193 -1.88 -1.25 -16.77
N TRP A 194 -1.38 -0.05 -17.09
CA TRP A 194 -0.41 0.64 -16.23
C TRP A 194 -0.97 0.93 -14.84
N TYR A 195 -2.17 1.50 -14.74
CA TYR A 195 -2.80 1.78 -13.44
C TYR A 195 -3.13 0.51 -12.66
N SER A 196 -3.71 -0.50 -13.32
CA SER A 196 -4.05 -1.77 -12.69
C SER A 196 -2.81 -2.45 -12.12
N ILE A 197 -1.72 -2.57 -12.90
CA ILE A 197 -0.47 -3.18 -12.42
C ILE A 197 0.12 -2.37 -11.25
N TYR A 198 0.17 -1.04 -11.36
CA TYR A 198 0.72 -0.19 -10.32
C TYR A 198 -0.03 -0.34 -8.98
N PHE A 199 -1.34 -0.16 -8.99
CA PHE A 199 -2.13 -0.25 -7.75
C PHE A 199 -2.23 -1.68 -7.22
N LEU A 200 -2.27 -2.68 -8.11
CA LEU A 200 -2.26 -4.08 -7.72
C LEU A 200 -0.94 -4.44 -7.04
N PHE A 201 0.19 -3.99 -7.58
CA PHE A 201 1.49 -4.18 -6.96
C PHE A 201 1.52 -3.58 -5.55
N GLN A 202 1.08 -2.33 -5.39
CA GLN A 202 1.03 -1.67 -4.08
C GLN A 202 0.15 -2.42 -3.07
N ALA A 203 -0.99 -2.96 -3.53
CA ALA A 203 -1.92 -3.70 -2.68
C ALA A 203 -1.42 -5.11 -2.35
N ALA A 204 -0.85 -5.85 -3.32
CA ALA A 204 -0.38 -7.23 -3.17
C ALA A 204 0.79 -7.38 -2.20
N LEU A 205 1.57 -6.30 -1.98
CA LEU A 205 2.65 -6.31 -1.00
C LEU A 205 2.15 -6.43 0.44
N VAL A 206 0.96 -5.92 0.74
CA VAL A 206 0.37 -5.97 2.09
C VAL A 206 0.12 -7.41 2.56
N PRO A 207 -0.59 -8.28 1.82
CA PRO A 207 -0.75 -9.69 2.21
C PRO A 207 0.57 -10.45 2.21
N CYS A 208 1.54 -10.14 1.34
CA CYS A 208 2.88 -10.73 1.42
C CYS A 208 3.54 -10.44 2.77
N ILE A 209 3.56 -9.16 3.20
CA ILE A 209 4.12 -8.77 4.51
C ILE A 209 3.37 -9.46 5.66
N TYR A 210 2.04 -9.53 5.57
CA TYR A 210 1.22 -10.21 6.57
C TYR A 210 1.58 -11.71 6.72
N LEU A 211 1.75 -12.41 5.59
CA LEU A 211 2.13 -13.83 5.58
C LEU A 211 3.56 -14.03 6.10
N CYS A 212 4.50 -13.15 5.72
CA CYS A 212 5.85 -13.16 6.27
C CYS A 212 5.84 -13.01 7.79
N GLY A 213 5.05 -12.09 8.34
CA GLY A 213 4.93 -11.91 9.79
C GLY A 213 4.44 -13.17 10.50
N LYS A 214 3.43 -13.84 9.95
CA LYS A 214 2.94 -15.13 10.49
C LYS A 214 4.00 -16.22 10.47
N TYR A 215 4.81 -16.28 9.42
CA TYR A 215 5.88 -17.26 9.30
C TYR A 215 6.96 -17.04 10.38
N LEU A 216 7.32 -15.78 10.65
CA LEU A 216 8.27 -15.43 11.69
C LEU A 216 7.73 -15.74 13.10
N ASP A 217 6.47 -15.42 13.36
CA ASP A 217 5.79 -15.79 14.62
C ASP A 217 5.82 -17.31 14.82
N TYR A 218 5.57 -18.10 13.77
CA TYR A 218 5.60 -19.56 13.82
C TYR A 218 7.00 -20.11 14.16
N ARG A 219 8.05 -19.62 13.47
CA ARG A 219 9.45 -19.99 13.73
C ARG A 219 9.90 -19.66 15.15
N HIS A 220 9.51 -18.51 15.69
CA HIS A 220 9.84 -18.16 17.07
C HIS A 220 9.19 -19.12 18.07
N VAL A 221 7.93 -19.48 17.85
CA VAL A 221 7.24 -20.48 18.69
C VAL A 221 7.94 -21.83 18.61
N GLU A 222 8.29 -22.32 17.41
CA GLU A 222 9.03 -23.58 17.25
C GLU A 222 10.40 -23.57 17.94
N HIS A 223 11.20 -22.51 17.79
CA HIS A 223 12.50 -22.41 18.46
C HIS A 223 12.36 -22.37 20.00
N HIS A 224 11.36 -21.67 20.53
CA HIS A 224 11.08 -21.66 21.97
C HIS A 224 10.59 -23.02 22.47
N GLN A 225 9.73 -23.72 21.71
CA GLN A 225 9.26 -25.06 22.07
C GLN A 225 10.38 -26.09 22.02
N ASN A 226 11.18 -26.10 20.96
CA ASN A 226 12.34 -26.99 20.83
C ASN A 226 13.40 -26.73 21.92
N ALA A 227 13.64 -25.46 22.30
CA ALA A 227 14.52 -25.13 23.42
C ALA A 227 13.94 -25.59 24.77
N SER A 228 12.63 -25.44 24.96
CA SER A 228 11.92 -25.89 26.18
C SER A 228 11.92 -27.42 26.30
N ASP A 229 11.69 -28.12 25.19
CA ASP A 229 11.67 -29.57 25.11
C ASP A 229 13.09 -30.16 25.20
N ALA A 230 14.12 -29.49 24.67
CA ALA A 230 15.52 -29.88 24.89
C ALA A 230 15.95 -29.72 26.35
N VAL A 231 15.53 -28.66 27.03
CA VAL A 231 15.77 -28.46 28.48
C VAL A 231 15.02 -29.51 29.32
N ARG A 232 13.84 -29.94 28.86
CA ARG A 232 13.06 -31.01 29.49
C ARG A 232 13.63 -32.40 29.22
N ALA A 233 14.16 -32.66 28.03
CA ALA A 233 14.82 -33.92 27.66
C ALA A 233 16.18 -34.11 28.34
N GLN A 234 16.84 -33.02 28.77
CA GLN A 234 18.04 -33.11 29.61
C GLN A 234 17.76 -33.59 31.06
N HIS A 235 16.49 -33.73 31.45
CA HIS A 235 16.08 -34.24 32.77
C HIS A 235 15.59 -35.70 32.75
N GLU A 236 15.61 -36.41 31.61
CA GLU A 236 15.25 -37.84 31.52
C GLU A 236 16.46 -38.71 31.12
N PRO A 237 16.60 -39.93 31.69
CA PRO A 237 17.74 -40.81 31.38
C PRO A 237 17.55 -41.51 30.02
N PRO A 238 18.64 -41.93 29.34
CA PRO A 238 18.59 -42.32 27.94
C PRO A 238 17.95 -43.70 27.75
N GLY A 239 16.90 -43.76 26.92
CA GLY A 239 16.22 -44.99 26.55
C GLY A 239 15.75 -45.01 25.08
N THR A 240 16.53 -45.72 24.26
CA THR A 240 16.19 -46.51 23.07
C THR A 240 15.17 -45.97 22.04
N ILE A 241 15.71 -45.63 20.86
CA ILE A 241 15.04 -45.31 19.59
C ILE A 241 14.37 -46.57 18.98
N SER A 242 13.18 -46.42 18.38
CA SER A 242 12.65 -47.36 17.37
C SER A 242 11.72 -46.70 16.34
N ASN A 243 12.27 -46.51 15.13
CA ASN A 243 11.76 -46.74 13.77
C ASN A 243 10.27 -46.51 13.35
N THR A 244 10.15 -45.58 12.39
CA THR A 244 9.48 -45.60 11.05
C THR A 244 7.99 -45.91 10.88
N LEU A 245 7.29 -45.04 10.14
CA LEU A 245 6.33 -45.40 9.10
C LEU A 245 6.27 -44.31 8.01
N ASP A 246 6.48 -44.72 6.75
CA ASP A 246 6.39 -43.94 5.51
C ASP A 246 4.95 -43.48 5.20
N ILE A 247 4.80 -42.23 4.77
CA ILE A 247 3.67 -41.79 3.93
C ILE A 247 4.20 -40.94 2.78
N GLN A 248 4.02 -41.43 1.56
CA GLN A 248 4.37 -40.77 0.30
C GLN A 248 3.47 -39.55 0.05
N ALA A 249 4.06 -38.41 -0.31
CA ALA A 249 3.37 -37.29 -0.95
C ALA A 249 4.16 -36.81 -2.18
N GLU A 250 3.47 -36.70 -3.32
CA GLU A 250 4.02 -36.26 -4.61
C GLU A 250 4.51 -34.79 -4.59
N PRO A 251 5.44 -34.40 -5.50
CA PRO A 251 6.10 -33.10 -5.45
C PRO A 251 5.28 -32.00 -6.15
N LEU A 252 5.01 -30.92 -5.42
CA LEU A 252 4.62 -29.62 -6.01
C LEU A 252 5.84 -28.97 -6.65
N LEU A 253 5.65 -28.44 -7.87
CA LEU A 253 6.65 -27.81 -8.75
C LEU A 253 7.77 -27.06 -8.00
N GLU A 254 9.01 -27.52 -8.21
CA GLU A 254 10.24 -26.78 -7.87
C GLU A 254 10.27 -25.45 -8.62
N ILE A 255 10.02 -24.36 -7.91
CA ILE A 255 10.38 -23.01 -8.36
C ILE A 255 11.89 -22.87 -8.11
N GLN A 256 12.68 -22.83 -9.18
CA GLN A 256 14.13 -22.64 -9.08
C GLN A 256 14.47 -21.34 -8.33
N PRO A 257 15.44 -21.36 -7.39
CA PRO A 257 15.82 -20.17 -6.64
C PRO A 257 16.47 -19.16 -7.59
N VAL A 258 15.92 -17.95 -7.63
CA VAL A 258 16.60 -16.79 -8.22
C VAL A 258 17.92 -16.61 -7.46
N GLY A 259 19.05 -16.55 -8.15
CA GLY A 259 20.41 -16.56 -7.56
C GLY A 259 20.79 -15.35 -6.68
N GLU A 260 19.80 -14.56 -6.25
CA GLU A 260 19.96 -13.45 -5.33
C GLU A 260 19.45 -13.85 -3.94
N SER A 261 20.17 -13.45 -2.89
CA SER A 261 19.71 -13.74 -1.53
C SER A 261 18.33 -13.12 -1.27
N PRO A 262 17.44 -13.77 -0.50
CA PRO A 262 16.15 -13.19 -0.11
C PRO A 262 16.27 -11.78 0.49
N GLN A 263 17.39 -11.51 1.17
CA GLN A 263 17.76 -10.18 1.69
C GLN A 263 17.96 -9.15 0.60
N THR A 264 18.64 -9.50 -0.50
CA THR A 264 18.85 -8.62 -1.65
C THR A 264 17.54 -8.39 -2.39
N GLN A 265 16.70 -9.42 -2.50
CA GLN A 265 15.38 -9.32 -3.12
C GLN A 265 14.45 -8.43 -2.30
N ILE A 266 14.40 -8.61 -0.97
CA ILE A 266 13.60 -7.78 -0.06
C ILE A 266 14.14 -6.35 0.00
N ASN A 267 15.45 -6.13 0.03
CA ASN A 267 16.03 -4.79 0.01
C ASN A 267 15.82 -4.06 -1.33
N SER A 268 15.91 -4.78 -2.44
CA SER A 268 15.55 -4.26 -3.77
C SER A 268 14.07 -3.87 -3.82
N ILE A 269 13.21 -4.73 -3.28
CA ILE A 269 11.79 -4.48 -3.12
C ILE A 269 11.54 -3.29 -2.16
N ILE A 270 12.25 -3.15 -1.05
CA ILE A 270 12.15 -2.04 -0.08
C ILE A 270 12.55 -0.70 -0.73
N ASN A 271 13.67 -0.66 -1.45
CA ASN A 271 14.11 0.51 -2.21
C ASN A 271 13.13 0.88 -3.33
N MET A 272 12.44 -0.11 -3.90
CA MET A 272 11.39 0.06 -4.90
C MET A 272 10.02 0.40 -4.27
N MET A 273 9.83 0.10 -2.98
CA MET A 273 8.60 0.27 -2.22
C MET A 273 8.51 1.63 -1.52
N TRP A 274 9.61 2.19 -0.98
CA TRP A 274 9.68 3.54 -0.40
C TRP A 274 11.13 4.06 -0.24
N ARG A 275 11.32 5.35 -0.61
CA ARG A 275 12.50 6.25 -0.54
C ARG A 275 13.68 5.95 -1.50
N PRO A 276 13.98 6.84 -2.48
CA PRO A 276 15.23 6.80 -3.27
C PRO A 276 16.49 7.24 -2.51
N ASN A 277 16.37 7.84 -1.32
CA ASN A 277 17.46 8.58 -0.66
C ASN A 277 17.65 8.22 0.82
N VAL A 278 17.24 7.05 1.26
CA VAL A 278 17.47 6.61 2.64
C VAL A 278 18.05 5.23 2.62
N HIS A 279 19.26 5.12 3.17
CA HIS A 279 19.96 3.85 3.31
C HIS A 279 19.04 2.87 4.08
N PRO A 280 18.95 1.58 3.70
CA PRO A 280 18.06 0.61 4.34
C PRO A 280 18.16 0.62 5.89
N ILE A 281 19.36 0.92 6.41
CA ILE A 281 19.66 1.10 7.83
C ILE A 281 18.92 2.29 8.45
N GLU A 282 18.86 3.45 7.79
CA GLU A 282 18.14 4.63 8.28
C GLU A 282 16.62 4.51 8.11
N ALA A 283 16.15 3.74 7.11
CA ALA A 283 14.74 3.44 6.94
C ALA A 283 14.24 2.48 8.03
N ALA A 284 15.11 1.57 8.48
CA ALA A 284 14.90 0.76 9.67
C ALA A 284 14.93 1.65 10.92
N ASP A 285 15.99 2.41 11.21
CA ASP A 285 16.11 3.22 12.44
C ASP A 285 14.98 4.25 12.64
N VAL A 286 14.50 4.90 11.58
CA VAL A 286 13.46 5.95 11.68
C VAL A 286 12.06 5.37 11.90
N VAL A 287 11.82 4.10 11.54
CA VAL A 287 10.55 3.39 11.75
C VAL A 287 10.63 2.40 12.93
N MET A 288 11.84 2.01 13.30
CA MET A 288 12.23 0.91 14.18
C MET A 288 13.49 1.33 14.95
N GLY A 289 13.34 2.12 16.01
CA GLY A 289 14.47 2.62 16.79
C GLY A 289 15.48 1.53 17.21
N ASP A 290 16.73 1.97 17.42
CA ASP A 290 17.92 1.25 17.87
C ASP A 290 17.67 -0.18 18.36
N GLN A 291 17.85 -1.19 17.50
CA GLN A 291 18.14 -2.55 17.98
C GLN A 291 18.74 -3.44 16.89
N ALA A 292 19.86 -4.07 17.26
CA ALA A 292 20.72 -4.96 16.48
C ALA A 292 20.06 -6.25 15.95
N GLU A 293 18.79 -6.50 16.28
CA GLU A 293 18.04 -7.71 15.94
C GLU A 293 17.76 -7.84 14.42
N TRP A 294 17.71 -6.73 13.69
CA TRP A 294 17.56 -6.75 12.22
C TRP A 294 18.83 -7.22 11.49
N MET A 295 20.01 -6.91 12.04
CA MET A 295 21.27 -7.44 11.50
C MET A 295 21.41 -8.92 11.82
N GLU A 296 20.89 -9.40 12.96
CA GLU A 296 20.74 -10.84 13.24
C GLU A 296 19.72 -11.51 12.30
N PHE A 297 18.61 -10.86 11.96
CA PHE A 297 17.68 -11.36 10.94
C PHE A 297 18.35 -11.56 9.57
N LEU A 298 19.16 -10.61 9.10
CA LEU A 298 19.90 -10.72 7.83
C LEU A 298 21.10 -11.68 7.92
N ASN A 299 21.75 -11.79 9.08
CA ASN A 299 22.95 -12.64 9.29
C ASN A 299 22.62 -14.07 9.77
N SER A 300 21.45 -14.34 10.36
CA SER A 300 21.07 -15.68 10.84
C SER A 300 20.87 -16.68 9.69
N GLU A 301 20.55 -16.20 8.48
CA GLU A 301 20.57 -17.04 7.28
C GLU A 301 21.98 -17.15 6.64
N ALA A 302 22.92 -16.27 6.99
CA ALA A 302 24.32 -16.37 6.56
C ALA A 302 25.13 -17.35 7.44
N ALA A 303 24.73 -17.55 8.70
CA ALA A 303 25.38 -18.47 9.63
C ALA A 303 24.56 -19.76 9.81
N GLY A 304 24.44 -20.58 8.76
CA GLY A 304 23.71 -21.84 8.93
C GLY A 304 23.52 -22.79 7.75
N ILE A 305 24.15 -22.60 6.59
CA ILE A 305 24.27 -23.71 5.62
C ILE A 305 25.51 -24.53 6.00
N GLN A 306 25.39 -25.32 7.07
CA GLN A 306 26.15 -26.57 7.16
C GLN A 306 25.23 -27.66 6.65
N VAL A 307 25.47 -28.04 5.39
CA VAL A 307 25.03 -29.30 4.81
C VAL A 307 25.54 -30.43 5.71
N ASN A 308 24.73 -30.88 6.66
CA ASN A 308 24.87 -32.16 7.38
C ASN A 308 23.77 -32.40 8.42
N VAL A 309 22.49 -32.29 8.05
CA VAL A 309 21.40 -32.93 8.81
C VAL A 309 20.34 -33.45 7.83
N LEU A 310 20.72 -34.48 7.07
CA LEU A 310 19.80 -35.41 6.40
C LEU A 310 20.11 -36.86 6.83
N LYS A 311 20.43 -37.01 8.12
CA LYS A 311 20.38 -38.27 8.84
C LYS A 311 19.82 -37.95 10.22
N GLU A 312 18.66 -38.50 10.53
CA GLU A 312 17.93 -38.39 11.80
C GLU A 312 17.07 -37.13 11.95
N LEU A 313 15.95 -37.09 11.21
CA LEU A 313 14.60 -37.29 11.74
C LEU A 313 13.59 -37.30 10.59
#